data_AF-E3T6G2-F1
#
_entry.id   AF-E3T6G2-F1
#
_cell.length_a   1.000
_cell.length_b   1.000
_cell.length_c   1.000
_cell.angle_alpha   90.00
_cell.angle_beta   90.00
_cell.angle_gamma   90.00
#
_symmetry.space_group_name_H-M   'P 1'
#
loop_
_entity.id
_entity.type
_entity.pdbx_description
1 polymer ?
#
loop_
_entity_poly.entity_id
_entity_poly.type
_entity_poly.pdbx_seq_one_letter_code
_entity_poly.pdbx_strand_id
1 'polypeptide(L)'
;MSIDVSTLERRATELMKQADFGPEAVRVNSEIIEQSPAHEAAWTRLGRCYLEQRQFDDAVVALRSALSLNPSSGIATNLLTEVRRRRALTPTAAERITTGFSAREFAALETLSVDDLKRALGSRIDALFDAINATTIAEKIVDARRRQGESGTKLFHSNSFHANGTGQIAAFQHGGRWEPQFNIGWFSSPPLPSRCMRIGVGFNLSQAGRDQERVAGQERVLAFFECFQQALEKSWKRELTRWMAATGGFIQYADHPPAVDLLPEQAVEWLLNCRHAAAHGWIFVGRWLFLDDPDDAKILGDRAQLAKAVDDTFRTLYPLWLATYAGTTGDVTPAAAP
;
A
#
# COMPACT_ATOMS: atom_id res chain seq x y z
N MET A 1 47.43 -17.10 -16.45
CA MET A 1 47.00 -18.29 -17.22
C MET A 1 45.53 -18.10 -17.50
N SER A 2 45.11 -18.03 -18.77
CA SER A 2 43.68 -18.06 -19.08
C SER A 2 43.14 -19.43 -18.71
N ILE A 3 41.98 -19.46 -18.04
CA ILE A 3 41.30 -20.73 -17.75
C ILE A 3 40.81 -21.28 -19.08
N ASP A 4 41.06 -22.56 -19.33
CA ASP A 4 40.65 -23.22 -20.57
C ASP A 4 39.12 -23.15 -20.78
N VAL A 5 38.71 -22.89 -22.01
CA VAL A 5 37.29 -22.71 -22.38
C VAL A 5 36.45 -23.92 -21.98
N SER A 6 36.98 -25.14 -22.13
CA SER A 6 36.25 -26.36 -21.74
C SER A 6 35.94 -26.43 -20.24
N THR A 7 36.83 -25.87 -19.41
CA THR A 7 36.66 -25.79 -17.96
C THR A 7 35.60 -24.75 -17.61
N LEU A 8 35.63 -23.60 -18.28
CA LEU A 8 34.61 -22.55 -18.14
C LEU A 8 33.23 -23.05 -18.59
N GLU A 9 33.14 -23.78 -19.70
CA GLU A 9 31.89 -24.36 -20.20
C GLU A 9 31.27 -25.35 -19.22
N ARG A 10 32.09 -26.22 -18.62
CA ARG A 10 31.64 -27.15 -17.59
C ARG A 10 31.06 -26.39 -16.40
N ARG A 11 31.74 -25.32 -15.95
CA ARG A 11 31.25 -24.48 -14.85
C ARG A 11 29.96 -23.73 -15.23
N ALA A 12 29.88 -23.14 -16.41
CA ALA A 12 28.68 -22.47 -16.90
C ALA A 12 27.47 -23.42 -16.98
N THR A 13 27.71 -24.67 -17.40
CA THR A 13 26.68 -25.70 -17.48
C THR A 13 26.22 -26.17 -16.10
N GLU A 14 27.14 -26.27 -15.14
CA GLU A 14 26.82 -26.58 -13.75
C GLU A 14 25.95 -25.50 -13.12
N LEU A 15 26.34 -24.23 -13.24
CA LEU A 15 25.55 -23.08 -12.76
C LEU A 15 24.15 -23.06 -13.38
N MET A 16 24.06 -23.29 -14.70
CA MET A 16 22.78 -23.38 -15.40
C MET A 16 21.88 -24.52 -14.86
N LYS A 17 22.46 -25.69 -14.57
CA LYS A 17 21.72 -26.83 -13.99
C LYS A 17 21.22 -26.54 -12.57
N GLN A 18 21.99 -25.76 -11.81
CA GLN A 18 21.61 -25.31 -10.47
C GLN A 18 20.63 -24.14 -10.47
N ALA A 19 20.26 -23.63 -11.66
CA ALA A 19 19.50 -22.39 -11.84
C ALA A 19 20.16 -21.18 -11.13
N ASP A 20 21.49 -21.21 -10.99
CA ASP A 20 22.26 -20.08 -10.50
C ASP A 20 22.57 -19.14 -11.68
N PHE A 21 21.85 -18.02 -11.69
CA PHE A 21 21.96 -16.95 -12.68
C PHE A 21 22.73 -15.74 -12.13
N GLY A 22 23.45 -15.91 -11.03
CA GLY A 22 24.13 -14.82 -10.31
C GLY A 22 25.36 -14.25 -11.03
N PRO A 23 26.12 -13.38 -10.34
CA PRO A 23 27.30 -12.71 -10.91
C PRO A 23 28.36 -13.68 -11.43
N GLU A 24 28.52 -14.86 -10.81
CA GLU A 24 29.48 -15.87 -11.28
C GLU A 24 29.07 -16.43 -12.65
N ALA A 25 27.78 -16.72 -12.86
CA ALA A 25 27.27 -17.24 -14.12
C ALA A 25 27.47 -16.23 -15.26
N VAL A 26 27.25 -14.93 -14.99
CA VAL A 26 27.56 -13.86 -15.93
C VAL A 26 29.05 -13.83 -16.23
N ARG A 27 29.91 -13.80 -15.21
CA ARG A 27 31.37 -13.74 -15.36
C ARG A 27 31.93 -14.89 -16.20
N VAL A 28 31.52 -16.13 -15.91
CA VAL A 28 31.99 -17.33 -16.62
C VAL A 28 31.56 -17.31 -18.09
N ASN A 29 30.31 -16.97 -18.39
CA ASN A 29 29.85 -16.90 -19.78
C ASN A 29 30.49 -15.74 -20.54
N SER A 30 30.73 -14.60 -19.90
CA SER A 30 31.49 -13.49 -20.50
C SER A 30 32.93 -13.88 -20.82
N GLU A 31 33.62 -14.61 -19.93
CA GLU A 31 34.99 -15.08 -20.17
C GLU A 31 35.06 -16.09 -21.33
N ILE A 32 34.06 -16.96 -21.48
CA ILE A 32 33.94 -17.84 -22.66
C ILE A 32 33.79 -17.02 -23.94
N ILE A 33 32.96 -15.98 -23.92
CA ILE A 33 32.72 -15.10 -25.06
C ILE A 33 33.99 -14.31 -25.42
N GLU A 34 34.74 -13.83 -24.43
CA GLU A 34 36.02 -13.13 -24.66
C GLU A 34 37.04 -14.05 -25.35
N GLN A 35 37.14 -15.32 -24.92
CA GLN A 35 38.05 -16.29 -25.52
C GLN A 35 37.51 -16.87 -26.84
N SER A 36 36.20 -16.90 -27.04
CA SER A 36 35.53 -17.50 -28.19
C SER A 36 34.25 -16.72 -28.53
N PRO A 37 34.35 -15.59 -29.25
CA PRO A 37 33.20 -14.74 -29.55
C PRO A 37 32.10 -15.42 -30.39
N ALA A 38 32.46 -16.47 -31.13
CA ALA A 38 31.53 -17.27 -31.93
C ALA A 38 30.80 -18.37 -31.13
N HIS A 39 30.95 -18.40 -29.80
CA HIS A 39 30.36 -19.42 -28.94
C HIS A 39 28.87 -19.14 -28.65
N GLU A 40 27.99 -19.60 -29.53
CA GLU A 40 26.54 -19.34 -29.44
C GLU A 40 25.94 -19.72 -28.08
N ALA A 41 26.27 -20.90 -27.55
CA ALA A 41 25.70 -21.35 -26.28
C ALA A 41 26.06 -20.42 -25.10
N ALA A 42 27.24 -19.79 -25.11
CA ALA A 42 27.65 -18.85 -24.07
C ALA A 42 26.83 -17.56 -24.16
N TRP A 43 26.60 -17.04 -25.37
CA TRP A 43 25.68 -15.92 -25.60
C TRP A 43 24.25 -16.22 -25.15
N THR A 44 23.73 -17.42 -25.44
CA THR A 44 22.40 -17.86 -25.01
C THR A 44 22.30 -17.96 -23.49
N ARG A 45 23.30 -18.54 -22.82
CA ARG A 45 23.35 -18.62 -21.34
C ARG A 45 23.50 -17.25 -20.69
N LEU A 46 24.31 -16.36 -21.26
CA LEU A 46 24.46 -14.98 -20.79
C LEU A 46 23.13 -14.22 -20.89
N GLY A 47 22.42 -14.36 -22.01
CA GLY A 47 21.08 -13.81 -22.20
C GLY A 47 20.07 -14.31 -21.17
N ARG A 48 20.13 -15.60 -20.82
CA ARG A 48 19.32 -16.16 -19.73
C ARG A 48 19.68 -15.55 -18.38
N CYS A 49 20.96 -15.38 -18.07
CA CYS A 49 21.39 -14.77 -16.81
C CYS A 49 20.83 -13.35 -16.67
N TYR A 50 21.00 -12.52 -17.69
CA TYR A 50 20.47 -11.16 -17.70
C TYR A 50 18.94 -11.10 -17.63
N LEU A 51 18.23 -12.04 -18.29
CA LEU A 51 16.78 -12.14 -18.18
C LEU A 51 16.32 -12.39 -16.74
N GLU A 52 16.93 -13.35 -16.03
CA GLU A 52 16.55 -13.67 -14.64
C GLU A 52 16.95 -12.55 -13.67
N GLN A 53 18.01 -11.80 -13.98
CA GLN A 53 18.39 -10.57 -13.28
C GLN A 53 17.55 -9.34 -13.68
N ARG A 54 16.56 -9.49 -14.57
CA ARG A 54 15.72 -8.40 -15.11
C ARG A 54 16.50 -7.28 -15.82
N GLN A 55 17.73 -7.56 -16.25
CA GLN A 55 18.55 -6.69 -17.10
C GLN A 55 18.13 -6.90 -18.56
N PHE A 56 16.94 -6.42 -18.90
CA PHE A 56 16.30 -6.78 -20.16
C PHE A 56 17.04 -6.28 -21.41
N ASP A 57 17.71 -5.12 -21.35
CA ASP A 57 18.49 -4.60 -22.48
C ASP A 57 19.71 -5.48 -22.78
N ASP A 58 20.48 -5.83 -21.73
CA ASP A 58 21.64 -6.72 -21.84
C ASP A 58 21.22 -8.12 -22.31
N ALA A 59 20.07 -8.62 -21.82
CA ALA A 59 19.50 -9.88 -22.27
C ALA A 59 19.15 -9.85 -23.77
N VAL A 60 18.54 -8.76 -24.26
CA VAL A 60 18.24 -8.60 -25.70
C VAL A 60 19.53 -8.59 -26.53
N VAL A 61 20.57 -7.88 -26.09
CA VAL A 61 21.85 -7.82 -26.80
C VAL A 61 22.47 -9.21 -26.89
N ALA A 62 22.61 -9.91 -25.77
CA ALA A 62 23.23 -11.25 -25.74
C ALA A 62 22.45 -12.28 -26.58
N LEU A 63 21.12 -12.27 -26.52
CA LEU A 63 20.29 -13.20 -27.30
C LEU A 63 20.28 -12.86 -28.79
N ARG A 64 20.40 -11.58 -29.16
CA ARG A 64 20.62 -11.19 -30.56
C ARG A 64 21.98 -11.64 -31.07
N SER A 65 23.02 -11.56 -30.25
CA SER A 65 24.35 -12.12 -30.60
C SER A 65 24.26 -13.62 -30.83
N ALA A 66 23.61 -14.37 -29.95
CA ALA A 66 23.37 -15.81 -30.13
C ALA A 66 22.64 -16.11 -31.45
N LEU A 67 21.56 -15.37 -31.75
CA LEU A 67 20.79 -15.53 -33.00
C LEU A 67 21.55 -15.09 -34.25
N SER A 68 22.53 -14.20 -34.13
CA SER A 68 23.39 -13.83 -35.26
C SER A 68 24.35 -14.96 -35.64
N LEU A 69 24.79 -15.74 -34.64
CA LEU A 69 25.65 -16.92 -34.82
C LEU A 69 24.86 -18.14 -35.27
N ASN A 70 23.67 -18.34 -34.70
CA ASN A 70 22.74 -19.40 -35.09
C ASN A 70 21.30 -18.86 -35.21
N PRO A 71 20.88 -18.45 -36.41
CA PRO A 71 19.52 -17.95 -36.65
C PRO A 71 18.41 -18.99 -36.38
N SER A 72 18.75 -20.28 -36.36
CA SER A 72 17.80 -21.38 -36.12
C SER A 72 17.67 -21.79 -34.64
N SER A 73 18.38 -21.10 -33.72
CA SER A 73 18.34 -21.41 -32.29
C SER A 73 16.95 -21.14 -31.70
N GLY A 74 16.18 -22.20 -31.51
CA GLY A 74 14.85 -22.15 -30.87
C GLY A 74 14.92 -21.68 -29.42
N ILE A 75 15.98 -22.03 -28.69
CA ILE A 75 16.21 -21.60 -27.30
C ILE A 75 16.39 -20.08 -27.25
N ALA A 76 17.28 -19.53 -28.06
CA ALA A 76 17.53 -18.08 -28.08
C ALA A 76 16.30 -17.29 -28.54
N THR A 77 15.55 -17.81 -29.53
CA THR A 77 14.29 -17.20 -29.98
C THR A 77 13.22 -17.17 -28.88
N ASN A 78 13.05 -18.27 -28.15
CA ASN A 78 12.10 -18.37 -27.04
C ASN A 78 12.48 -17.43 -25.89
N LEU A 79 13.76 -17.40 -25.52
CA LEU A 79 14.26 -16.48 -24.49
C LEU A 79 14.11 -15.02 -24.91
N LEU A 80 14.34 -14.67 -26.19
CA LEU A 80 14.17 -13.30 -26.65
C LEU A 80 12.69 -12.87 -26.62
N THR A 81 11.79 -13.81 -26.93
CA THR A 81 10.34 -13.60 -26.82
C THR A 81 9.90 -13.40 -25.37
N GLU A 82 10.43 -14.22 -24.45
CA GLU A 82 10.26 -14.07 -23.00
C GLU A 82 10.77 -12.72 -22.51
N VAL A 83 11.99 -12.31 -22.89
CA VAL A 83 12.57 -11.01 -22.52
C VAL A 83 11.66 -9.88 -22.97
N ARG A 84 11.20 -9.90 -24.23
CA ARG A 84 10.29 -8.88 -24.77
C ARG A 84 8.98 -8.83 -23.99
N ARG A 85 8.38 -9.98 -23.68
CA ARG A 85 7.16 -10.05 -22.88
C ARG A 85 7.38 -9.54 -21.45
N ARG A 86 8.41 -10.01 -20.73
CA ARG A 86 8.70 -9.56 -19.35
C ARG A 86 9.06 -8.08 -19.29
N ARG A 87 9.78 -7.57 -20.29
CA ARG A 87 10.09 -6.15 -20.43
C ARG A 87 8.81 -5.32 -20.64
N ALA A 88 7.93 -5.74 -21.54
CA ALA A 88 6.65 -5.06 -21.79
C ALA A 88 5.71 -5.07 -20.57
N LEU A 89 5.77 -6.13 -19.76
CA LEU A 89 5.00 -6.26 -18.51
C LEU A 89 5.63 -5.50 -17.33
N THR A 90 6.87 -5.04 -17.44
CA THR A 90 7.53 -4.29 -16.36
C THR A 90 7.23 -2.81 -16.54
N PRO A 91 6.49 -2.16 -15.63
CA PRO A 91 6.16 -0.75 -15.78
C PRO A 91 7.44 0.09 -15.72
N THR A 92 7.55 1.08 -16.61
CA THR A 92 8.60 2.11 -16.59
C THR A 92 8.54 2.94 -15.30
N ALA A 93 9.56 3.75 -15.01
CA ALA A 93 9.54 4.59 -13.80
C ALA A 93 8.32 5.55 -13.75
N ALA A 94 7.90 6.07 -14.90
CA ALA A 94 6.71 6.92 -15.01
C ALA A 94 5.40 6.13 -14.85
N GLU A 95 5.30 4.95 -15.47
CA GLU A 95 4.13 4.07 -15.32
C GLU A 95 4.06 3.45 -13.93
N ARG A 96 5.19 3.26 -13.25
CA ARG A 96 5.20 2.82 -11.85
C ARG A 96 4.42 3.77 -10.99
N ILE A 97 4.51 5.09 -11.18
CA ILE A 97 3.73 6.06 -10.40
C ILE A 97 2.21 5.79 -10.50
N THR A 98 1.76 5.22 -11.61
CA THR A 98 0.34 4.95 -11.86
C THR A 98 -0.11 3.54 -11.44
N THR A 99 0.81 2.65 -11.01
CA THR A 99 0.46 1.37 -10.38
C THR A 99 0.04 1.55 -8.92
N GLY A 100 -0.46 0.48 -8.30
CA GLY A 100 -0.69 0.44 -6.86
C GLY A 100 0.59 0.14 -6.06
N PHE A 101 0.48 -0.56 -4.95
CA PHE A 101 1.55 -0.89 -4.01
C PHE A 101 1.83 -2.39 -4.02
N SER A 102 3.10 -2.76 -4.16
CA SER A 102 3.57 -4.15 -4.17
C SER A 102 4.58 -4.40 -3.06
N ALA A 103 5.12 -5.63 -2.99
CA ALA A 103 6.20 -5.98 -2.07
C ALA A 103 7.37 -4.99 -2.10
N ARG A 104 7.64 -4.35 -3.24
CA ARG A 104 8.67 -3.32 -3.38
C ARG A 104 8.36 -2.07 -2.55
N GLU A 105 7.16 -1.52 -2.70
CA GLU A 105 6.74 -0.32 -1.95
C GLU A 105 6.68 -0.60 -0.45
N PHE A 106 6.23 -1.80 -0.07
CA PHE A 106 6.26 -2.21 1.33
C PHE A 106 7.67 -2.43 1.87
N ALA A 107 8.61 -2.97 1.09
CA ALA A 107 10.02 -3.04 1.49
C ALA A 107 10.67 -1.66 1.64
N ALA A 108 10.21 -0.65 0.88
CA ALA A 108 10.68 0.72 1.02
C ALA A 108 10.28 1.32 2.39
N LEU A 109 9.10 0.96 2.90
CA LEU A 109 8.66 1.36 4.25
C LEU A 109 9.59 0.80 5.34
N GLU A 110 10.09 -0.42 5.17
CA GLU A 110 10.99 -1.09 6.14
C GLU A 110 12.41 -0.51 6.14
N THR A 111 12.86 0.05 5.01
CA THR A 111 14.30 0.30 4.76
C THR A 111 14.67 1.77 4.59
N LEU A 112 13.73 2.63 4.19
CA LEU A 112 14.01 4.03 3.91
C LEU A 112 13.79 4.93 5.12
N SER A 113 14.56 6.02 5.19
CA SER A 113 14.26 7.13 6.11
C SER A 113 12.92 7.77 5.77
N VAL A 114 12.31 8.50 6.72
CA VAL A 114 11.04 9.23 6.50
C VAL A 114 11.11 10.15 5.27
N ASP A 115 12.23 10.85 5.07
CA ASP A 115 12.39 11.78 3.94
C ASP A 115 12.62 11.07 2.62
N ASP A 116 13.40 9.98 2.62
CA ASP A 116 13.58 9.13 1.43
C ASP A 116 12.28 8.46 1.03
N LEU A 117 11.49 8.01 1.99
CA LEU A 117 10.20 7.37 1.79
C LEU A 117 9.18 8.33 1.18
N LYS A 118 9.11 9.57 1.70
CA LYS A 118 8.30 10.65 1.11
C LYS A 118 8.72 10.93 -0.33
N ARG A 119 10.03 10.99 -0.62
CA ARG A 119 10.53 11.17 -1.98
C ARG A 119 10.22 9.98 -2.89
N ALA A 120 10.32 8.76 -2.37
CA ALA A 120 10.12 7.54 -3.16
C ALA A 120 8.65 7.25 -3.47
N LEU A 121 7.74 7.50 -2.53
CA LEU A 121 6.32 7.15 -2.64
C LEU A 121 5.38 8.34 -2.83
N GLY A 122 5.86 9.58 -2.66
CA GLY A 122 5.01 10.78 -2.69
C GLY A 122 4.15 10.91 -3.93
N SER A 123 4.76 10.84 -5.13
CA SER A 123 4.01 10.95 -6.39
C SER A 123 3.02 9.81 -6.60
N ARG A 124 3.33 8.59 -6.12
CA ARG A 124 2.42 7.45 -6.15
C ARG A 124 1.22 7.65 -5.22
N ILE A 125 1.45 8.16 -4.01
CA ILE A 125 0.40 8.46 -3.03
C ILE A 125 -0.48 9.61 -3.52
N ASP A 126 0.12 10.68 -4.07
CA ASP A 126 -0.60 11.79 -4.70
C ASP A 126 -1.50 11.30 -5.84
N ALA A 127 -0.98 10.41 -6.70
CA ALA A 127 -1.75 9.83 -7.79
C ALA A 127 -2.92 8.95 -7.31
N LEU A 128 -2.84 8.35 -6.12
CA LEU A 128 -3.95 7.67 -5.46
C LEU A 128 -4.95 8.68 -4.86
N PHE A 129 -4.46 9.73 -4.20
CA PHE A 129 -5.31 10.80 -3.66
C PHE A 129 -6.13 11.48 -4.75
N ASP A 130 -5.55 11.77 -5.90
CA ASP A 130 -6.29 12.34 -7.04
C ASP A 130 -7.41 11.41 -7.50
N ALA A 131 -7.16 10.10 -7.57
CA ALA A 131 -8.18 9.11 -7.91
C ALA A 131 -9.30 9.05 -6.85
N ILE A 132 -8.96 9.11 -5.57
CA ILE A 132 -9.94 9.12 -4.46
C ILE A 132 -10.74 10.43 -4.46
N ASN A 133 -10.10 11.57 -4.61
CA ASN A 133 -10.74 12.89 -4.60
C ASN A 133 -11.70 13.08 -5.78
N ALA A 134 -11.50 12.37 -6.89
CA ALA A 134 -12.40 12.38 -8.04
C ALA A 134 -13.70 11.58 -7.83
N THR A 135 -13.84 10.88 -6.70
CA THR A 135 -15.03 10.08 -6.40
C THR A 135 -16.18 10.93 -5.84
N THR A 136 -17.41 10.53 -6.15
CA THR A 136 -18.61 11.17 -5.57
C THR A 136 -18.65 11.07 -4.05
N ILE A 137 -18.08 10.01 -3.45
CA ILE A 137 -18.08 9.90 -1.99
C ILE A 137 -17.14 10.92 -1.34
N ALA A 138 -15.99 11.20 -1.93
CA ALA A 138 -15.08 12.23 -1.44
C ALA A 138 -15.75 13.61 -1.44
N GLU A 139 -16.47 13.95 -2.53
CA GLU A 139 -17.26 15.19 -2.62
C GLU A 139 -18.31 15.27 -1.49
N LYS A 140 -19.07 14.19 -1.27
CA LYS A 140 -20.08 14.14 -0.19
C LYS A 140 -19.48 14.33 1.20
N ILE A 141 -18.32 13.72 1.47
CA ILE A 141 -17.62 13.89 2.75
C ILE A 141 -17.19 15.36 2.92
N VAL A 142 -16.56 15.95 1.90
CA VAL A 142 -16.14 17.36 1.93
C VAL A 142 -17.34 18.29 2.15
N ASP A 143 -18.45 18.08 1.45
CA ASP A 143 -19.65 18.89 1.61
C ASP A 143 -20.29 18.77 3.00
N ALA A 144 -20.34 17.57 3.56
CA ALA A 144 -20.83 17.35 4.93
C ALA A 144 -19.98 18.13 5.95
N ARG A 145 -18.66 18.16 5.76
CA ARG A 145 -17.74 18.92 6.61
C ARG A 145 -17.89 20.42 6.45
N ARG A 146 -18.00 20.91 5.20
CA ARG A 146 -18.23 22.34 4.91
C ARG A 146 -19.51 22.88 5.51
N ARG A 147 -20.58 22.07 5.56
CA ARG A 147 -21.83 22.46 6.25
C ARG A 147 -21.65 22.67 7.75
N GLN A 148 -20.62 22.08 8.35
CA GLN A 148 -20.23 22.26 9.74
C GLN A 148 -19.12 23.30 9.94
N GLY A 149 -18.83 24.12 8.92
CA GLY A 149 -17.87 25.22 9.02
C GLY A 149 -16.41 24.84 8.72
N GLU A 150 -16.12 23.58 8.41
CA GLU A 150 -14.77 23.16 8.00
C GLU A 150 -14.39 23.73 6.63
N SER A 151 -13.09 24.00 6.48
CA SER A 151 -12.52 24.51 5.22
C SER A 151 -11.91 23.38 4.38
N GLY A 152 -11.88 23.54 3.06
CA GLY A 152 -11.27 22.59 2.14
C GLY A 152 -12.15 22.24 0.94
N THR A 153 -11.50 21.80 -0.14
CA THR A 153 -12.15 21.42 -1.41
C THR A 153 -11.83 20.00 -1.83
N LYS A 154 -10.91 19.32 -1.13
CA LYS A 154 -10.49 17.95 -1.39
C LYS A 154 -10.46 17.18 -0.07
N LEU A 155 -10.65 15.86 -0.16
CA LEU A 155 -10.59 14.99 1.00
C LEU A 155 -9.13 14.80 1.44
N PHE A 156 -8.24 14.49 0.50
CA PHE A 156 -6.79 14.35 0.72
C PHE A 156 -6.00 15.38 -0.09
N HIS A 157 -4.94 15.93 0.50
CA HIS A 157 -3.96 16.80 -0.15
C HIS A 157 -2.58 16.12 -0.14
N SER A 158 -1.61 16.64 -0.90
CA SER A 158 -0.25 16.08 -0.91
C SER A 158 0.45 16.07 0.46
N ASN A 159 0.01 16.91 1.39
CA ASN A 159 0.48 16.93 2.77
C ASN A 159 -0.39 16.14 3.75
N SER A 160 -1.41 15.40 3.27
CA SER A 160 -2.29 14.59 4.11
C SER A 160 -1.64 13.33 4.68
N PHE A 161 -0.49 12.91 4.14
CA PHE A 161 0.20 11.71 4.61
C PHE A 161 1.40 12.01 5.49
N HIS A 162 1.55 11.17 6.50
CA HIS A 162 2.61 11.22 7.50
C HIS A 162 3.26 9.85 7.57
N ALA A 163 4.57 9.82 7.39
CA ALA A 163 5.38 8.65 7.66
C ALA A 163 5.98 8.76 9.06
N ASN A 164 6.13 7.64 9.75
CA ASN A 164 6.92 7.57 10.98
C ASN A 164 8.18 6.71 10.75
N GLY A 165 9.09 6.72 11.73
CA GLY A 165 10.32 5.91 11.67
C GLY A 165 10.13 4.42 11.90
N THR A 166 8.89 3.92 12.05
CA THR A 166 8.59 2.50 12.34
C THR A 166 7.90 1.83 11.15
N GLY A 167 8.22 2.26 9.93
CA GLY A 167 7.75 1.60 8.71
C GLY A 167 6.24 1.69 8.46
N GLN A 168 5.63 2.82 8.84
CA GLN A 168 4.23 3.11 8.56
C GLN A 168 4.06 4.45 7.83
N ILE A 169 3.08 4.49 6.93
CA ILE A 169 2.52 5.73 6.38
C ILE A 169 1.04 5.76 6.72
N ALA A 170 0.54 6.88 7.23
CA ALA A 170 -0.88 7.12 7.40
C ALA A 170 -1.27 8.42 6.71
N ALA A 171 -2.37 8.38 5.97
CA ALA A 171 -2.96 9.54 5.32
C ALA A 171 -4.34 9.81 5.90
N PHE A 172 -4.54 11.03 6.37
CA PHE A 172 -5.78 11.47 6.99
C PHE A 172 -6.45 12.53 6.13
N GLN A 173 -7.79 12.55 6.15
CA GLN A 173 -8.52 13.64 5.53
C GLN A 173 -8.08 15.00 6.08
N HIS A 174 -8.10 16.03 5.23
CA HIS A 174 -7.59 17.35 5.55
C HIS A 174 -8.31 18.02 6.72
N GLY A 175 -7.58 18.68 7.62
CA GLY A 175 -8.15 19.54 8.67
C GLY A 175 -8.73 18.84 9.91
N GLY A 176 -8.62 17.51 10.01
CA GLY A 176 -9.53 16.75 10.86
C GLY A 176 -9.02 16.04 12.11
N ARG A 177 -7.98 16.48 12.82
CA ARG A 177 -7.44 15.65 13.93
C ARG A 177 -8.49 15.29 15.00
N TRP A 178 -9.39 16.22 15.32
CA TRP A 178 -10.35 16.13 16.43
C TRP A 178 -11.78 15.76 15.99
N GLU A 179 -11.89 15.10 14.84
CA GLU A 179 -13.14 14.60 14.26
C GLU A 179 -12.94 13.13 13.84
N PRO A 180 -14.02 12.37 13.56
CA PRO A 180 -13.88 11.07 12.91
C PRO A 180 -13.27 11.24 11.50
N GLN A 181 -12.14 10.60 11.25
CA GLN A 181 -11.37 10.80 10.01
C GLN A 181 -11.50 9.60 9.08
N PHE A 182 -11.94 9.82 7.84
CA PHE A 182 -11.58 8.91 6.76
C PHE A 182 -10.08 8.94 6.56
N ASN A 183 -9.47 7.77 6.54
CA ASN A 183 -8.04 7.64 6.45
C ASN A 183 -7.65 6.31 5.80
N ILE A 184 -6.44 6.31 5.24
CA ILE A 184 -5.79 5.13 4.69
C ILE A 184 -4.39 5.01 5.28
N GLY A 185 -3.87 3.80 5.43
CA GLY A 185 -2.53 3.61 5.98
C GLY A 185 -1.85 2.37 5.44
N TRP A 186 -0.52 2.42 5.33
CA TRP A 186 0.36 1.36 4.87
C TRP A 186 1.29 0.95 6.00
N PHE A 187 1.44 -0.36 6.21
CA PHE A 187 2.19 -0.94 7.31
C PHE A 187 3.12 -2.04 6.81
N SER A 188 4.32 -2.08 7.37
CA SER A 188 5.36 -3.04 6.98
C SER A 188 6.29 -3.48 8.12
N SER A 189 6.11 -2.95 9.33
CA SER A 189 6.99 -3.21 10.46
C SER A 189 6.20 -3.59 11.72
N PRO A 190 6.77 -4.41 12.62
CA PRO A 190 6.21 -4.68 13.94
C PRO A 190 5.83 -3.37 14.69
N PRO A 191 4.73 -3.36 15.45
CA PRO A 191 3.98 -4.52 15.92
C PRO A 191 3.04 -5.14 14.87
N LEU A 192 2.88 -4.56 13.68
CA LEU A 192 2.04 -5.08 12.60
C LEU A 192 2.82 -6.10 11.77
N PRO A 193 2.56 -7.43 11.91
CA PRO A 193 3.44 -8.47 11.36
C PRO A 193 3.30 -8.67 9.85
N SER A 194 2.38 -7.95 9.19
CA SER A 194 2.07 -8.13 7.77
C SER A 194 2.22 -6.84 6.98
N ARG A 195 2.62 -6.98 5.72
CA ARG A 195 2.61 -5.90 4.72
C ARG A 195 1.16 -5.67 4.30
N CYS A 196 0.54 -4.63 4.83
CA CYS A 196 -0.88 -4.42 4.63
C CYS A 196 -1.25 -2.94 4.49
N MET A 197 -2.40 -2.71 3.87
CA MET A 197 -3.02 -1.39 3.79
C MET A 197 -4.37 -1.42 4.49
N ARG A 198 -4.67 -0.40 5.30
CA ARG A 198 -5.99 -0.21 5.90
C ARG A 198 -6.72 0.97 5.27
N ILE A 199 -8.05 0.87 5.22
CA ILE A 199 -8.96 1.85 4.62
C ILE A 199 -10.18 1.95 5.54
N GLY A 200 -10.49 3.12 6.09
CA GLY A 200 -11.68 3.25 6.93
C GLY A 200 -11.78 4.54 7.70
N VAL A 201 -12.44 4.46 8.85
CA VAL A 201 -12.68 5.60 9.75
C VAL A 201 -11.90 5.39 11.04
N GLY A 202 -11.26 6.44 11.53
CA GLY A 202 -10.55 6.42 12.80
C GLY A 202 -10.79 7.65 13.65
N PHE A 203 -10.53 7.49 14.94
CA PHE A 203 -10.68 8.49 15.98
C PHE A 203 -9.31 8.67 16.66
N ASN A 204 -8.73 9.88 16.55
CA ASN A 204 -7.51 10.22 17.28
C ASN A 204 -7.86 10.72 18.68
N LEU A 205 -7.87 9.81 19.64
CA LEU A 205 -8.25 10.05 21.03
C LEU A 205 -7.05 10.42 21.90
N SER A 206 -5.86 10.57 21.31
CA SER A 206 -4.60 10.76 22.03
C SER A 206 -4.43 12.18 22.56
N GLN A 207 -3.96 12.28 23.81
CA GLN A 207 -3.46 13.54 24.39
C GLN A 207 -2.02 13.88 23.94
N ALA A 208 -1.41 13.13 23.02
CA ALA A 208 -0.13 13.51 22.44
C ALA A 208 -0.30 14.66 21.41
N GLY A 209 0.77 15.35 21.03
CA GLY A 209 0.80 16.29 19.88
C GLY A 209 0.60 17.78 20.21
N ARG A 210 1.31 18.71 19.57
CA ARG A 210 1.53 20.10 20.07
C ARG A 210 0.38 21.11 19.82
N ASP A 211 -0.85 20.65 19.65
CA ASP A 211 -2.00 21.53 19.38
C ASP A 211 -2.34 22.42 20.59
N GLN A 212 -2.66 23.69 20.35
CA GLN A 212 -2.99 24.66 21.41
C GLN A 212 -4.31 24.32 22.12
N GLU A 213 -5.30 23.78 21.40
CA GLU A 213 -6.63 23.40 21.92
C GLU A 213 -6.76 21.92 22.27
N ARG A 214 -5.65 21.25 22.65
CA ARG A 214 -5.60 19.79 22.76
C ARG A 214 -6.68 19.18 23.67
N VAL A 215 -6.99 19.82 24.81
CA VAL A 215 -8.00 19.33 25.76
C VAL A 215 -9.39 19.39 25.14
N ALA A 216 -9.81 20.57 24.67
CA ALA A 216 -11.10 20.77 24.00
C ALA A 216 -11.22 19.91 22.72
N GLY A 217 -10.13 19.74 21.98
CA GLY A 217 -10.06 18.84 20.83
C GLY A 217 -10.31 17.38 21.22
N GLN A 218 -9.70 16.90 22.30
CA GLN A 218 -9.91 15.54 22.79
C GLN A 218 -11.36 15.32 23.26
N GLU A 219 -11.94 16.29 23.97
CA GLU A 219 -13.35 16.23 24.37
C GLU A 219 -14.28 16.15 23.16
N ARG A 220 -14.02 16.93 22.10
CA ARG A 220 -14.80 16.87 20.84
C ARG A 220 -14.75 15.49 20.19
N VAL A 221 -13.56 14.91 20.02
CA VAL A 221 -13.45 13.59 19.37
C VAL A 221 -14.03 12.45 20.23
N LEU A 222 -14.00 12.58 21.56
CA LEU A 222 -14.68 11.65 22.47
C LEU A 222 -16.20 11.76 22.31
N ALA A 223 -16.75 12.97 22.25
CA ALA A 223 -18.18 13.16 21.97
C ALA A 223 -18.58 12.58 20.60
N PHE A 224 -17.74 12.75 19.57
CA PHE A 224 -17.96 12.06 18.30
C PHE A 224 -17.93 10.54 18.47
N PHE A 225 -17.01 9.98 19.25
CA PHE A 225 -16.96 8.53 19.47
C PHE A 225 -18.21 8.02 20.21
N GLU A 226 -18.76 8.79 21.16
CA GLU A 226 -20.04 8.47 21.80
C GLU A 226 -21.20 8.52 20.80
N CYS A 227 -21.28 9.55 19.95
CA CYS A 227 -22.26 9.60 18.86
C CYS A 227 -22.13 8.41 17.90
N PHE A 228 -20.90 7.97 17.63
CA PHE A 228 -20.62 6.78 16.83
C PHE A 228 -21.18 5.52 17.49
N GLN A 229 -20.96 5.34 18.79
CA GLN A 229 -21.50 4.21 19.55
C GLN A 229 -23.05 4.21 19.53
N GLN A 230 -23.67 5.37 19.72
CA GLN A 230 -25.13 5.51 19.64
C GLN A 230 -25.68 5.16 18.24
N ALA A 231 -25.04 5.66 17.18
CA ALA A 231 -25.42 5.36 15.80
C ALA A 231 -25.23 3.87 15.49
N LEU A 232 -24.15 3.26 16.01
CA LEU A 232 -23.85 1.85 15.88
C LEU A 232 -24.91 0.98 16.55
N GLU A 233 -25.25 1.29 17.80
CA GLU A 233 -26.24 0.55 18.61
C GLU A 233 -27.64 0.63 17.99
N LYS A 234 -28.03 1.83 17.55
CA LYS A 234 -29.39 2.09 17.06
C LYS A 234 -29.71 1.38 15.75
N SER A 235 -28.78 1.36 14.79
CA SER A 235 -29.14 0.94 13.43
C SER A 235 -28.03 0.33 12.58
N TRP A 236 -26.82 0.12 13.12
CA TRP A 236 -25.67 -0.29 12.32
C TRP A 236 -24.99 -1.57 12.79
N LYS A 237 -25.39 -2.13 13.93
CA LYS A 237 -24.79 -3.36 14.48
C LYS A 237 -24.72 -4.49 13.45
N ARG A 238 -25.87 -4.85 12.86
CA ARG A 238 -25.97 -5.97 11.91
C ARG A 238 -25.28 -5.64 10.59
N GLU A 239 -25.43 -4.41 10.12
CA GLU A 239 -24.88 -3.93 8.85
C GLU A 239 -23.35 -3.88 8.89
N LEU A 240 -22.77 -3.34 9.97
CA LEU A 240 -21.32 -3.27 10.16
C LEU A 240 -20.73 -4.68 10.34
N THR A 241 -21.33 -5.54 11.17
CA THR A 241 -20.91 -6.94 11.33
C THR A 241 -20.87 -7.67 9.97
N ARG A 242 -21.95 -7.58 9.19
CA ARG A 242 -22.03 -8.26 7.89
C ARG A 242 -21.00 -7.71 6.90
N TRP A 243 -20.78 -6.40 6.90
CA TRP A 243 -19.78 -5.76 6.07
C TRP A 243 -18.35 -6.18 6.46
N MET A 244 -18.03 -6.22 7.75
CA MET A 244 -16.73 -6.65 8.26
C MET A 244 -16.43 -8.10 7.84
N ALA A 245 -17.41 -9.00 7.99
CA ALA A 245 -17.30 -10.40 7.57
C ALA A 245 -17.02 -10.55 6.06
N ALA A 246 -17.61 -9.68 5.23
CA ALA A 246 -17.53 -9.79 3.78
C ALA A 246 -16.29 -9.12 3.15
N THR A 247 -15.60 -8.25 3.89
CA THR A 247 -14.60 -7.34 3.28
C THR A 247 -13.23 -7.38 3.95
N GLY A 248 -13.00 -8.23 4.95
CA GLY A 248 -11.78 -8.16 5.76
C GLY A 248 -11.79 -6.93 6.66
N GLY A 249 -12.95 -6.64 7.26
CA GLY A 249 -13.11 -5.51 8.16
C GLY A 249 -12.66 -5.85 9.57
N PHE A 250 -11.72 -5.06 10.10
CA PHE A 250 -11.18 -5.23 11.45
C PHE A 250 -11.17 -3.91 12.20
N ILE A 251 -11.17 -4.03 13.52
CA ILE A 251 -10.86 -2.91 14.40
C ILE A 251 -9.36 -2.87 14.69
N GLN A 252 -8.84 -1.68 14.95
CA GLN A 252 -7.52 -1.46 15.52
C GLN A 252 -7.67 -0.44 16.65
N TYR A 253 -6.97 -0.65 17.75
CA TYR A 253 -6.95 0.28 18.88
C TYR A 253 -5.55 0.39 19.44
N ALA A 254 -5.18 1.58 19.91
CA ALA A 254 -3.80 1.90 20.28
C ALA A 254 -2.82 1.51 19.17
N ASP A 255 -1.67 0.95 19.56
CA ASP A 255 -0.63 0.45 18.66
C ASP A 255 -0.78 -1.05 18.37
N HIS A 256 -1.94 -1.64 18.66
CA HIS A 256 -2.17 -3.06 18.36
C HIS A 256 -2.26 -3.33 16.85
N PRO A 257 -1.94 -4.56 16.42
CA PRO A 257 -2.31 -5.06 15.10
C PRO A 257 -3.82 -4.97 14.83
N PRO A 258 -4.30 -5.09 13.57
CA PRO A 258 -5.71 -5.34 13.35
C PRO A 258 -6.13 -6.57 14.15
N ALA A 259 -7.28 -6.48 14.81
CA ALA A 259 -7.84 -7.55 15.62
C ALA A 259 -8.42 -8.67 14.73
N VAL A 260 -7.55 -9.34 13.97
CA VAL A 260 -7.90 -10.39 13.01
C VAL A 260 -8.48 -11.63 13.67
N ASP A 261 -8.18 -11.84 14.95
CA ASP A 261 -8.67 -12.96 15.74
C ASP A 261 -10.08 -12.72 16.32
N LEU A 262 -10.61 -11.49 16.23
CA LEU A 262 -11.97 -11.20 16.67
C LEU A 262 -12.98 -11.49 15.56
N LEU A 263 -14.04 -12.23 15.90
CA LEU A 263 -15.19 -12.34 15.01
C LEU A 263 -15.83 -10.96 14.81
N PRO A 264 -16.41 -10.68 13.63
CA PRO A 264 -17.08 -9.40 13.35
C PRO A 264 -18.09 -8.97 14.41
N GLU A 265 -18.88 -9.88 14.96
CA GLU A 265 -19.82 -9.61 16.05
C GLU A 265 -19.10 -9.15 17.32
N GLN A 266 -18.00 -9.82 17.68
CA GLN A 266 -17.19 -9.49 18.86
C GLN A 266 -16.49 -8.13 18.70
N ALA A 267 -16.01 -7.80 17.49
CA ALA A 267 -15.41 -6.51 17.22
C ALA A 267 -16.44 -5.36 17.32
N VAL A 268 -17.66 -5.57 16.83
CA VAL A 268 -18.76 -4.60 16.98
C VAL A 268 -19.18 -4.45 18.44
N GLU A 269 -19.28 -5.55 19.20
CA GLU A 269 -19.52 -5.50 20.65
C GLU A 269 -18.41 -4.77 21.39
N TRP A 270 -17.15 -4.97 21.00
CA TRP A 270 -16.02 -4.26 21.58
C TRP A 270 -16.15 -2.74 21.38
N LEU A 271 -16.51 -2.29 20.17
CA LEU A 271 -16.72 -0.88 19.88
C LEU A 271 -17.84 -0.29 20.75
N LEU A 272 -18.98 -0.99 20.86
CA LEU A 272 -20.13 -0.56 21.67
C LEU A 272 -19.80 -0.47 23.17
N ASN A 273 -18.98 -1.39 23.67
CA ASN A 273 -18.65 -1.47 25.09
C ASN A 273 -17.35 -0.73 25.48
N CYS A 274 -16.71 -0.03 24.55
CA CYS A 274 -15.47 0.73 24.80
C CYS A 274 -15.76 2.00 25.63
N ARG A 275 -15.70 1.89 26.96
CA ARG A 275 -15.97 3.00 27.89
C ARG A 275 -14.79 3.95 28.14
N HIS A 276 -13.56 3.47 27.97
CA HIS A 276 -12.33 4.23 28.24
C HIS A 276 -11.57 4.53 26.94
N ALA A 277 -12.28 5.04 25.94
CA ALA A 277 -11.75 5.24 24.59
C ALA A 277 -10.46 6.10 24.57
N ALA A 278 -10.39 7.12 25.44
CA ALA A 278 -9.21 7.97 25.61
C ALA A 278 -7.92 7.20 25.95
N ALA A 279 -8.03 6.09 26.70
CA ALA A 279 -6.87 5.29 27.11
C ALA A 279 -6.22 4.55 25.94
N HIS A 280 -6.96 4.32 24.85
CA HIS A 280 -6.43 3.68 23.66
C HIS A 280 -5.68 4.65 22.74
N GLY A 281 -5.95 5.97 22.82
CA GLY A 281 -5.30 6.99 21.99
C GLY A 281 -5.64 6.96 20.49
N TRP A 282 -5.93 5.79 19.93
CA TRP A 282 -6.41 5.59 18.57
C TRP A 282 -7.46 4.47 18.57
N ILE A 283 -8.55 4.67 17.85
CA ILE A 283 -9.53 3.62 17.53
C ILE A 283 -9.85 3.73 16.05
N PHE A 284 -9.83 2.59 15.36
CA PHE A 284 -10.09 2.50 13.93
C PHE A 284 -11.02 1.33 13.63
N VAL A 285 -11.88 1.53 12.64
CA VAL A 285 -12.70 0.49 12.03
C VAL A 285 -12.59 0.63 10.52
N GLY A 286 -12.27 -0.47 9.84
CA GLY A 286 -12.09 -0.42 8.41
C GLY A 286 -11.67 -1.73 7.79
N ARG A 287 -11.56 -1.70 6.46
CA ARG A 287 -11.08 -2.79 5.63
C ARG A 287 -9.57 -2.86 5.66
N TRP A 288 -9.03 -4.06 5.72
CA TRP A 288 -7.60 -4.33 5.61
C TRP A 288 -7.34 -5.17 4.37
N LEU A 289 -6.28 -4.82 3.64
CA LEU A 289 -5.79 -5.53 2.47
C LEU A 289 -4.39 -6.06 2.78
N PHE A 290 -4.22 -7.37 2.76
CA PHE A 290 -2.99 -8.05 3.13
C PHE A 290 -2.21 -8.50 1.89
N LEU A 291 -0.93 -8.13 1.79
CA LEU A 291 -0.12 -8.45 0.61
C LEU A 291 0.14 -9.97 0.46
N ASP A 292 0.08 -10.70 1.55
CA ASP A 292 0.18 -12.16 1.64
C ASP A 292 -1.10 -12.88 1.17
N ASP A 293 -2.24 -12.18 1.10
CA ASP A 293 -3.44 -12.67 0.44
C ASP A 293 -3.37 -12.39 -1.08
N PRO A 294 -3.52 -13.40 -1.96
CA PRO A 294 -3.37 -13.22 -3.41
C PRO A 294 -4.41 -12.30 -4.06
N ASP A 295 -5.62 -12.19 -3.51
CA ASP A 295 -6.67 -11.35 -4.07
C ASP A 295 -6.51 -9.91 -3.61
N ASP A 296 -6.17 -9.69 -2.35
CA ASP A 296 -5.77 -8.38 -1.85
C ASP A 296 -4.51 -7.85 -2.53
N ALA A 297 -3.53 -8.71 -2.82
CA ALA A 297 -2.32 -8.33 -3.55
C ALA A 297 -2.62 -7.79 -4.97
N LYS A 298 -3.64 -8.33 -5.65
CA LYS A 298 -4.10 -7.82 -6.95
C LYS A 298 -4.71 -6.42 -6.81
N ILE A 299 -5.56 -6.23 -5.79
CA ILE A 299 -6.17 -4.92 -5.49
C ILE A 299 -5.07 -3.91 -5.15
N LEU A 300 -4.16 -4.27 -4.25
CA LEU A 300 -3.05 -3.43 -3.83
C LEU A 300 -2.17 -3.04 -5.00
N GLY A 301 -1.82 -3.97 -5.90
CA GLY A 301 -0.92 -3.73 -7.03
C GLY A 301 -1.48 -2.86 -8.16
N ASP A 302 -2.80 -2.65 -8.21
CA ASP A 302 -3.50 -1.89 -9.24
C ASP A 302 -4.15 -0.62 -8.65
N ARG A 303 -3.71 0.57 -9.08
CA ARG A 303 -4.19 1.84 -8.53
C ARG A 303 -5.68 2.05 -8.73
N ALA A 304 -6.25 1.63 -9.86
CA ALA A 304 -7.67 1.82 -10.14
C ALA A 304 -8.52 0.89 -9.27
N GLN A 305 -8.10 -0.37 -9.12
CA GLN A 305 -8.75 -1.31 -8.21
C GLN A 305 -8.63 -0.86 -6.75
N LEU A 306 -7.47 -0.36 -6.35
CA LEU A 306 -7.25 0.18 -5.01
C LEU A 306 -8.12 1.42 -4.74
N ALA A 307 -8.15 2.39 -5.67
CA ALA A 307 -9.01 3.57 -5.55
C ALA A 307 -10.49 3.19 -5.45
N LYS A 308 -10.92 2.18 -6.22
CA LYS A 308 -12.27 1.61 -6.11
C LYS A 308 -12.51 0.96 -4.74
N ALA A 309 -11.57 0.19 -4.22
CA ALA A 309 -11.68 -0.39 -2.87
C ALA A 309 -11.78 0.69 -1.79
N VAL A 310 -11.11 1.83 -1.96
CA VAL A 310 -11.25 3.01 -1.10
C VAL A 310 -12.66 3.63 -1.23
N ASP A 311 -13.12 3.90 -2.44
CA ASP A 311 -14.48 4.44 -2.69
C ASP A 311 -15.56 3.54 -2.08
N ASP A 312 -15.52 2.24 -2.35
CA ASP A 312 -16.50 1.26 -1.87
C ASP A 312 -16.53 1.20 -0.33
N THR A 313 -15.34 1.22 0.30
CA THR A 313 -15.21 1.24 1.76
C THR A 313 -15.76 2.53 2.34
N PHE A 314 -15.36 3.69 1.80
CA PHE A 314 -15.82 4.98 2.30
C PHE A 314 -17.31 5.17 2.10
N ARG A 315 -17.84 4.77 0.94
CA ARG A 315 -19.27 4.82 0.62
C ARG A 315 -20.09 3.98 1.58
N THR A 316 -19.58 2.82 1.97
CA THR A 316 -20.25 1.94 2.91
C THR A 316 -20.24 2.51 4.32
N LEU A 317 -19.11 3.06 4.78
CA LEU A 317 -18.98 3.64 6.13
C LEU A 317 -19.58 5.05 6.25
N TYR A 318 -19.82 5.75 5.13
CA TYR A 318 -20.29 7.13 5.10
C TYR A 318 -21.57 7.40 5.89
N PRO A 319 -22.65 6.59 5.83
CA PRO A 319 -23.86 6.95 6.56
C PRO A 319 -23.69 6.77 8.09
N LEU A 320 -22.87 5.81 8.54
CA LEU A 320 -22.48 5.70 9.96
C LEU A 320 -21.62 6.89 10.39
N TRP A 321 -20.64 7.26 9.57
CA TRP A 321 -19.81 8.44 9.77
C TRP A 321 -20.66 9.72 9.79
N LEU A 322 -21.62 9.88 8.89
CA LEU A 322 -22.48 11.07 8.81
C LEU A 322 -23.40 11.19 10.02
N ALA A 323 -23.97 10.07 10.49
CA ALA A 323 -24.77 10.04 11.72
C ALA A 323 -23.93 10.44 12.94
N THR A 324 -22.68 9.99 12.98
CA THR A 324 -21.68 10.39 13.99
C THR A 324 -21.38 11.89 13.90
N TYR A 325 -21.10 12.38 12.69
CA TYR A 325 -20.64 13.73 12.42
C TYR A 325 -21.73 14.79 12.59
N ALA A 326 -23.00 14.45 12.35
CA ALA A 326 -24.15 15.32 12.58
C ALA A 326 -24.68 15.28 14.02
N GLY A 327 -24.41 14.21 14.78
CA GLY A 327 -24.92 14.02 16.14
C GLY A 327 -24.41 15.05 17.16
N THR A 328 -23.22 15.61 16.94
CA THR A 328 -22.59 16.57 17.86
C THR A 328 -23.12 18.00 17.72
N THR A 329 -23.91 18.29 16.68
CA THR A 329 -24.50 19.64 16.48
C THR A 329 -25.86 19.85 17.14
N GLY A 330 -26.37 18.83 17.84
CA GLY A 330 -27.65 18.90 18.55
C GLY A 330 -27.61 19.68 19.87
N ASP A 331 -26.44 19.87 20.49
CA ASP A 331 -26.33 20.37 21.88
C ASP A 331 -25.23 21.43 22.13
N VAL A 332 -24.60 21.98 21.10
CA VAL A 332 -23.64 23.09 21.27
C VAL A 332 -24.11 24.30 20.49
N THR A 333 -24.99 25.09 21.11
CA THR A 333 -25.05 26.52 20.84
C THR A 333 -23.63 27.08 20.98
N PRO A 334 -23.04 27.72 19.96
CA PRO A 334 -21.78 28.40 20.17
C PRO A 334 -22.06 29.53 21.16
N ALA A 335 -21.45 29.45 22.35
CA ALA A 335 -21.36 30.60 23.23
C ALA A 335 -20.74 31.71 22.41
N ALA A 336 -21.51 32.76 22.15
CA ALA A 336 -21.01 33.98 21.56
C ALA A 336 -19.82 34.46 22.40
N ALA A 337 -18.65 34.55 21.79
CA ALA A 337 -17.49 35.16 22.42
C ALA A 337 -17.78 36.66 22.64
N PRO A 338 -17.37 37.24 23.78
CA PRO A 338 -17.59 38.65 24.11
C PRO A 338 -16.81 39.61 23.21
#